data_AF-A0A949GV26-F1
#
_entry.id   AF-A0A949GV26-F1
#
_cell.length_a   1.000
_cell.length_b   1.000
_cell.length_c   1.000
_cell.angle_alpha   90.00
_cell.angle_beta   90.00
_cell.angle_gamma   90.00
#
_symmetry.space_group_name_H-M   'P 1'
#
loop_
_entity.id
_entity.type
_entity.pdbx_description
1 polymer ?
#
loop_
_entity_poly.entity_id
_entity_poly.type
_entity_poly.pdbx_seq_one_letter_code
_entity_poly.pdbx_strand_id
1 'polypeptide(L)'
;VLNRLLIVTGLHHIINNIAWFILGDYHGVTGDLKRFFAGDPTAGKFMSGFFPVMMFGLPAACLAMYHTALPERRKAVAGLLASMALTAFLTGVTEPIEFSFMFLAPLLYAIHAVLTGFSMVIMNALGVRLGFGFSAGLFDYVINFNKSAHPLLLLPVGAAYFALYYGIFRFAILKFDLKTLGRDDEAPASITALQDSSGRGRAFADALGSAANLDSVDACTTRLRLVVKNSSAIDEPRLKALGARGFVRPSANALQVVLGPIADQVAGEIRTALMQRSAASTAAFSPKGTPASPAVATSFAPGEIKALLSGLGGAANVRDIATCSSRIRVGVRSVVLVDDRALRAAGVRGVAKFRDSVHVVIGPKADAAARQLRTELNHAA
;
A
#
# COMPACT_ATOMS: atom_id res chain seq x y z
N VAL A 1 -0.39 -13.89 -22.44
CA VAL A 1 -1.79 -13.47 -22.20
C VAL A 1 -2.28 -13.78 -20.80
N LEU A 2 -2.43 -15.06 -20.40
CA LEU A 2 -3.04 -15.44 -19.11
C LEU A 2 -2.31 -14.84 -17.88
N ASN A 3 -0.98 -14.79 -17.91
CA ASN A 3 -0.19 -14.13 -16.88
C ASN A 3 -0.62 -12.66 -16.64
N ARG A 4 -0.94 -11.90 -17.68
CA ARG A 4 -1.42 -10.52 -17.54
C ARG A 4 -2.84 -10.51 -16.97
N LEU A 5 -3.76 -11.29 -17.55
CA LEU A 5 -5.16 -11.35 -17.08
C LEU A 5 -5.30 -11.66 -15.57
N LEU A 6 -4.39 -12.45 -15.01
CA LEU A 6 -4.38 -12.82 -13.59
C LEU A 6 -3.63 -11.83 -12.68
N ILE A 7 -3.10 -10.71 -13.20
CA ILE A 7 -2.41 -9.73 -12.37
C ILE A 7 -3.36 -9.08 -11.37
N VAL A 8 -4.62 -8.85 -11.78
CA VAL A 8 -5.66 -8.16 -11.00
C VAL A 8 -5.95 -8.86 -9.68
N THR A 9 -5.85 -10.20 -9.69
CA THR A 9 -6.12 -11.06 -8.53
C THR A 9 -4.84 -11.56 -7.85
N GLY A 10 -3.66 -11.19 -8.36
CA GLY A 10 -2.38 -11.73 -7.90
C GLY A 10 -2.12 -13.19 -8.30
N LEU A 11 -3.06 -13.86 -8.97
CA LEU A 11 -2.96 -15.29 -9.31
C LEU A 11 -1.91 -15.59 -10.38
N HIS A 12 -1.39 -14.56 -11.05
CA HIS A 12 -0.29 -14.69 -12.01
C HIS A 12 0.97 -15.33 -11.40
N HIS A 13 1.19 -15.22 -10.08
CA HIS A 13 2.28 -15.90 -9.38
C HIS A 13 2.19 -17.43 -9.45
N ILE A 14 0.99 -18.02 -9.55
CA ILE A 14 0.81 -19.47 -9.66
C ILE A 14 1.38 -19.96 -10.99
N ILE A 15 1.03 -19.30 -12.08
CA ILE A 15 1.51 -19.64 -13.42
C ILE A 15 3.00 -19.39 -13.54
N ASN A 16 3.47 -18.27 -12.97
CA ASN A 16 4.90 -17.98 -12.89
C ASN A 16 5.64 -19.08 -12.14
N ASN A 17 5.09 -19.59 -11.04
CA ASN A 17 5.74 -20.63 -10.27
C ASN A 17 5.92 -21.92 -11.10
N ILE A 18 4.86 -22.33 -11.79
CA ILE A 18 4.90 -23.48 -12.70
C ILE A 18 5.96 -23.27 -13.79
N ALA A 19 5.94 -22.14 -14.49
CA ALA A 19 6.86 -21.88 -15.58
C ALA A 19 8.32 -21.75 -15.12
N TRP A 20 8.57 -20.96 -14.07
CA TRP A 20 9.91 -20.57 -13.66
C TRP A 20 10.59 -21.59 -12.73
N PHE A 21 9.84 -22.35 -11.94
CA PHE A 21 10.42 -23.23 -10.91
C PHE A 21 10.11 -24.72 -11.07
N ILE A 22 9.17 -25.10 -11.94
CA ILE A 22 8.73 -26.50 -12.07
C ILE A 22 8.97 -27.04 -13.48
N LEU A 23 8.68 -26.26 -14.51
CA LEU A 23 8.61 -26.76 -15.89
C LEU A 23 9.97 -27.13 -16.50
N GLY A 24 10.07 -28.37 -16.97
CA GLY A 24 11.23 -28.95 -17.63
C GLY A 24 12.35 -29.35 -16.66
N ASP A 25 13.32 -30.09 -17.18
CA ASP A 25 14.47 -30.60 -16.42
C ASP A 25 15.76 -30.35 -17.20
N TYR A 26 16.82 -29.99 -16.47
CA TYR A 26 18.19 -29.92 -16.98
C TYR A 26 19.14 -30.46 -15.90
N HIS A 27 19.52 -31.73 -16.04
CA HIS A 27 20.40 -32.43 -15.10
C HIS A 27 19.88 -32.36 -13.64
N GLY A 28 18.56 -32.53 -13.44
CA GLY A 28 17.93 -32.44 -12.12
C GLY A 28 17.58 -31.03 -11.66
N VAL A 29 17.88 -29.99 -12.46
CA VAL A 29 17.43 -28.61 -12.21
C VAL A 29 16.13 -28.36 -12.96
N THR A 30 15.07 -28.03 -12.24
CA THR A 30 13.73 -27.82 -12.81
C THR A 30 13.32 -26.34 -12.85
N GLY A 31 12.48 -26.00 -13.82
CA GLY A 31 11.94 -24.66 -14.02
C GLY A 31 12.80 -23.75 -14.91
N ASP A 32 12.15 -23.00 -15.80
CA ASP A 32 12.79 -22.20 -16.86
C ASP A 32 13.81 -21.20 -16.29
N LEU A 33 13.51 -20.57 -15.15
CA LEU A 33 14.40 -19.61 -14.49
C LEU A 33 15.66 -20.29 -13.98
N LYS A 34 15.51 -21.36 -13.21
CA LYS A 34 16.66 -22.06 -12.60
C LYS A 34 17.53 -22.71 -13.67
N ARG A 35 16.90 -23.30 -14.70
CA ARG A 35 17.58 -23.90 -15.85
C ARG A 35 18.40 -22.87 -16.61
N PHE A 36 17.88 -21.67 -16.84
CA PHE A 36 18.63 -20.57 -17.47
C PHE A 36 19.92 -20.24 -16.68
N PHE A 37 19.81 -20.11 -15.35
CA PHE A 37 20.97 -19.81 -14.52
C PHE A 37 21.97 -20.97 -14.40
N ALA A 38 21.49 -22.22 -14.52
CA ALA A 38 22.31 -23.43 -14.62
C ALA A 38 22.99 -23.59 -16.00
N GLY A 39 22.72 -22.71 -16.95
CA GLY A 39 23.36 -22.71 -18.28
C GLY A 39 22.66 -23.59 -19.32
N ASP A 40 21.39 -23.94 -19.12
CA ASP A 40 20.60 -24.65 -20.13
C ASP A 40 20.38 -23.76 -21.36
N PRO A 41 20.91 -24.13 -22.54
CA PRO A 41 20.79 -23.33 -23.75
C PRO A 41 19.36 -23.28 -24.29
N THR A 42 18.42 -24.05 -23.76
CA THR A 42 17.02 -24.07 -24.18
C THR A 42 16.08 -23.29 -23.26
N ALA A 43 16.57 -22.82 -22.12
CA ALA A 43 15.80 -22.12 -21.09
C ALA A 43 15.73 -20.60 -21.31
N GLY A 44 14.83 -19.92 -20.60
CA GLY A 44 14.54 -18.49 -20.71
C GLY A 44 13.36 -18.16 -21.64
N LYS A 45 12.66 -19.17 -22.17
CA LYS A 45 11.53 -19.00 -23.11
C LYS A 45 10.33 -18.32 -22.44
N PHE A 46 10.09 -18.61 -21.17
CA PHE A 46 9.02 -18.01 -20.38
C PHE A 46 9.45 -16.69 -19.71
N MET A 47 10.63 -16.18 -20.07
CA MET A 47 11.23 -14.98 -19.50
C MET A 47 11.46 -13.90 -20.54
N SER A 48 12.08 -14.23 -21.69
CA SER A 48 12.51 -13.28 -22.71
C SER A 48 11.42 -12.33 -23.19
N GLY A 49 10.18 -12.81 -23.33
CA GLY A 49 9.07 -12.01 -23.84
C GLY A 49 8.63 -10.87 -22.91
N PHE A 50 9.07 -10.83 -21.66
CA PHE A 50 8.78 -9.71 -20.79
C PHE A 50 9.65 -8.47 -21.11
N PHE A 51 10.90 -8.64 -21.57
CA PHE A 51 11.82 -7.54 -21.80
C PHE A 51 11.31 -6.49 -22.80
N PRO A 52 10.81 -6.85 -24.01
CA PRO A 52 10.27 -5.86 -24.94
C PRO A 52 9.11 -5.06 -24.36
N VAL A 53 8.26 -5.71 -23.57
CA VAL A 53 7.08 -5.08 -22.96
C VAL A 53 7.47 -4.13 -21.84
N MET A 54 8.30 -4.58 -20.91
CA MET A 54 8.66 -3.82 -19.72
C MET A 54 9.60 -2.65 -20.03
N MET A 55 10.60 -2.87 -20.90
CA MET A 55 11.60 -1.86 -21.22
C MET A 55 11.15 -0.88 -22.32
N PHE A 56 10.23 -1.28 -23.20
CA PHE A 56 9.88 -0.46 -24.36
C PHE A 56 8.37 -0.21 -24.48
N GLY A 57 7.56 -1.27 -24.40
CA GLY A 57 6.12 -1.17 -24.57
C GLY A 57 5.42 -0.28 -23.54
N LEU A 58 5.64 -0.53 -22.25
CA LEU A 58 4.99 0.24 -21.18
C LEU A 58 5.52 1.68 -21.06
N PRO A 59 6.83 1.97 -21.22
CA PRO A 59 7.30 3.33 -21.38
C PRO A 59 6.64 4.06 -22.57
N ALA A 60 6.46 3.38 -23.71
CA ALA A 60 5.72 3.92 -24.84
C ALA A 60 4.24 4.18 -24.54
N ALA A 61 3.60 3.30 -23.77
CA ALA A 61 2.23 3.50 -23.29
C ALA A 61 2.12 4.73 -22.38
N CYS A 62 3.08 4.93 -21.46
CA CYS A 62 3.16 6.14 -20.65
C CYS A 62 3.31 7.40 -21.51
N LEU A 63 4.15 7.36 -22.54
CA LEU A 63 4.29 8.48 -23.49
C LEU A 63 2.99 8.75 -24.26
N ALA A 64 2.29 7.70 -24.69
CA ALA A 64 0.99 7.83 -25.35
C ALA A 64 -0.06 8.45 -24.42
N MET A 65 -0.13 8.01 -23.16
CA MET A 65 -1.02 8.61 -22.14
C MET A 65 -0.67 10.07 -21.88
N TYR A 66 0.62 10.41 -21.80
CA TYR A 66 1.07 11.80 -21.62
C TYR A 66 0.66 12.71 -22.80
N HIS A 67 0.88 12.25 -24.04
CA HIS A 67 0.52 13.02 -25.23
C HIS A 67 -1.00 13.16 -25.44
N THR A 68 -1.77 12.21 -24.92
CA THR A 68 -3.23 12.23 -25.01
C THR A 68 -3.91 12.85 -23.80
N ALA A 69 -3.18 13.16 -22.72
CA ALA A 69 -3.70 13.92 -21.58
C ALA A 69 -4.19 15.31 -22.01
N LEU A 70 -5.22 15.79 -21.30
CA LEU A 70 -5.76 17.14 -21.48
C LEU A 70 -4.66 18.19 -21.27
N PRO A 71 -4.61 19.27 -22.08
CA PRO A 71 -3.54 20.27 -22.02
C PRO A 71 -3.30 20.83 -20.60
N GLU A 72 -4.39 21.08 -19.88
CA GLU A 72 -4.38 21.60 -18.51
C GLU A 72 -3.80 20.61 -17.49
N ARG A 73 -3.94 19.30 -17.74
CA ARG A 73 -3.51 18.21 -16.84
C ARG A 73 -2.17 17.62 -17.21
N ARG A 74 -1.67 17.90 -18.41
CA ARG A 74 -0.43 17.33 -18.94
C ARG A 74 0.76 17.54 -18.01
N LYS A 75 0.90 18.75 -17.43
CA LYS A 75 1.96 19.05 -16.45
C LYS A 75 1.81 18.23 -15.17
N ALA A 76 0.59 18.04 -14.68
CA ALA A 76 0.31 17.29 -13.45
C ALA A 76 0.64 15.80 -13.58
N VAL A 77 0.40 15.20 -14.76
CA VAL A 77 0.66 13.77 -14.98
C VAL A 77 2.07 13.47 -15.51
N ALA A 78 2.80 14.48 -15.99
CA ALA A 78 4.12 14.31 -16.61
C ALA A 78 5.11 13.57 -15.72
N GLY A 79 5.35 14.09 -14.51
CA GLY A 79 6.31 13.52 -13.56
C GLY A 79 5.92 12.11 -13.11
N LEU A 80 4.63 11.87 -12.92
CA LEU A 80 4.10 10.56 -12.54
C LEU A 80 4.32 9.53 -13.66
N LEU A 81 3.90 9.82 -14.88
CA LEU A 81 4.05 8.92 -16.03
C LEU A 81 5.52 8.66 -16.35
N ALA A 82 6.38 9.69 -16.25
CA ALA A 82 7.82 9.54 -16.43
C ALA A 82 8.45 8.66 -15.35
N SER A 83 8.09 8.85 -14.07
CA SER A 83 8.59 8.04 -12.96
C SER A 83 8.17 6.58 -13.10
N MET A 84 6.91 6.31 -13.44
CA MET A 84 6.44 4.94 -13.65
C MET A 84 7.14 4.29 -14.85
N ALA A 85 7.28 5.01 -15.97
CA ALA A 85 7.99 4.53 -17.16
C ALA A 85 9.45 4.20 -16.85
N LEU A 86 10.16 5.09 -16.15
CA LEU A 86 11.54 4.87 -15.74
C LEU A 86 11.66 3.67 -14.80
N THR A 87 10.75 3.53 -13.84
CA THR A 87 10.72 2.39 -12.92
C THR A 87 10.55 1.08 -13.69
N ALA A 88 9.55 1.00 -14.58
CA ALA A 88 9.34 -0.19 -15.40
C ALA A 88 10.54 -0.51 -16.30
N PHE A 89 11.16 0.51 -16.90
CA PHE A 89 12.36 0.33 -17.71
C PHE A 89 13.54 -0.22 -16.92
N LEU A 90 13.84 0.35 -15.75
CA LEU A 90 15.00 -0.02 -14.96
C LEU A 90 14.81 -1.37 -14.25
N THR A 91 13.67 -1.55 -13.60
CA THR A 91 13.45 -2.67 -12.67
C THR A 91 12.49 -3.72 -13.19
N GLY A 92 11.73 -3.44 -14.25
CA GLY A 92 10.70 -4.36 -14.76
C GLY A 92 9.41 -4.37 -13.91
N VAL A 93 9.23 -3.44 -12.97
CA VAL A 93 7.99 -3.32 -12.19
C VAL A 93 6.93 -2.59 -13.01
N THR A 94 5.81 -3.25 -13.29
CA THR A 94 4.80 -2.77 -14.25
C THR A 94 3.46 -2.42 -13.62
N GLU A 95 3.21 -2.89 -12.41
CA GLU A 95 1.93 -2.76 -11.71
C GLU A 95 1.45 -1.31 -11.59
N PRO A 96 2.30 -0.32 -11.26
CA PRO A 96 1.85 1.07 -11.19
C PRO A 96 1.28 1.59 -12.52
N ILE A 97 1.91 1.20 -13.65
CA ILE A 97 1.45 1.58 -14.99
C ILE A 97 0.18 0.82 -15.32
N GLU A 98 0.18 -0.50 -15.17
CA GLU A 98 -0.96 -1.36 -15.53
C GLU A 98 -2.22 -0.99 -14.72
N PHE A 99 -2.07 -0.71 -13.43
CA PHE A 99 -3.20 -0.31 -12.57
C PHE A 99 -3.76 1.06 -12.93
N SER A 100 -2.97 1.91 -13.58
CA SER A 100 -3.42 3.25 -13.99
C SER A 100 -4.45 3.24 -15.12
N PHE A 101 -4.54 2.15 -15.90
CA PHE A 101 -5.50 2.05 -17.01
C PHE A 101 -6.32 0.77 -16.99
N MET A 102 -5.99 -0.24 -16.19
CA MET A 102 -6.73 -1.50 -16.13
C MET A 102 -8.21 -1.34 -15.79
N PHE A 103 -8.54 -0.45 -14.85
CA PHE A 103 -9.92 -0.20 -14.44
C PHE A 103 -10.59 0.93 -15.22
N LEU A 104 -9.79 1.93 -15.63
CA LEU A 104 -10.25 3.12 -16.34
C LEU A 104 -10.45 2.87 -17.84
N ALA A 105 -9.62 2.00 -18.42
CA ALA A 105 -9.61 1.64 -19.83
C ALA A 105 -9.32 0.12 -20.01
N PRO A 106 -10.27 -0.77 -19.64
CA PRO A 106 -10.09 -2.22 -19.73
C PRO A 106 -9.68 -2.71 -21.12
N LEU A 107 -10.10 -2.00 -22.17
CA LEU A 107 -9.71 -2.28 -23.56
C LEU A 107 -8.19 -2.19 -23.76
N LEU A 108 -7.52 -1.15 -23.21
CA LEU A 108 -6.06 -1.04 -23.27
C LEU A 108 -5.38 -2.18 -22.53
N TYR A 109 -5.99 -2.64 -21.45
CA TYR A 109 -5.50 -3.78 -20.69
C TYR A 109 -5.58 -5.10 -21.46
N ALA A 110 -6.68 -5.34 -22.15
CA ALA A 110 -6.81 -6.49 -23.05
C ALA A 110 -5.76 -6.44 -24.18
N ILE A 111 -5.59 -5.28 -24.82
CA ILE A 111 -4.56 -5.07 -25.84
C ILE A 111 -3.17 -5.37 -25.30
N HIS A 112 -2.82 -4.80 -24.14
CA HIS A 112 -1.54 -5.04 -23.46
C HIS A 112 -1.30 -6.53 -23.16
N ALA A 113 -2.33 -7.24 -22.68
CA ALA A 113 -2.25 -8.66 -22.38
C ALA A 113 -1.96 -9.52 -23.63
N VAL A 114 -2.56 -9.15 -24.77
CA VAL A 114 -2.35 -9.79 -26.07
C VAL A 114 -0.96 -9.47 -26.61
N LEU A 115 -0.54 -8.20 -26.62
CA LEU A 115 0.80 -7.78 -27.05
C LEU A 115 1.90 -8.46 -26.22
N THR A 116 1.68 -8.62 -24.91
CA THR A 116 2.61 -9.39 -24.07
C THR A 116 2.70 -10.85 -24.49
N GLY A 117 1.58 -11.46 -24.91
CA GLY A 117 1.58 -12.80 -25.48
C GLY A 117 2.36 -12.89 -26.79
N PHE A 118 2.17 -11.94 -27.71
CA PHE A 118 2.94 -11.88 -28.95
C PHE A 118 4.43 -11.69 -28.69
N SER A 119 4.81 -10.90 -27.67
CA SER A 119 6.21 -10.69 -27.31
C SER A 119 6.88 -12.00 -26.92
N MET A 120 6.19 -12.85 -26.15
CA MET A 120 6.67 -14.19 -25.81
C MET A 120 6.92 -15.05 -27.05
N VAL A 121 5.98 -15.05 -27.99
CA VAL A 121 6.09 -15.84 -29.23
C VAL A 121 7.24 -15.33 -30.09
N ILE A 122 7.35 -14.01 -30.31
CA ILE A 122 8.37 -13.39 -31.15
C ILE A 122 9.77 -13.64 -30.59
N MET A 123 9.98 -13.38 -29.30
CA MET A 123 11.30 -13.56 -28.69
C MET A 123 11.73 -15.03 -28.74
N ASN A 124 10.80 -15.97 -28.51
CA ASN A 124 11.09 -17.39 -28.65
C ASN A 124 11.37 -17.81 -30.10
N ALA A 125 10.60 -17.29 -31.08
CA ALA A 125 10.80 -17.58 -32.50
C ALA A 125 12.15 -17.05 -33.04
N LEU A 126 12.61 -15.91 -32.53
CA LEU A 126 13.93 -15.34 -32.84
C LEU A 126 15.07 -16.02 -32.07
N GLY A 127 14.78 -17.03 -31.24
CA GLY A 127 15.78 -17.74 -30.44
C GLY A 127 16.41 -16.89 -29.33
N VAL A 128 15.80 -15.76 -28.97
CA VAL A 128 16.33 -14.85 -27.95
C VAL A 128 16.04 -15.42 -26.56
N ARG A 129 17.09 -15.57 -25.76
CA ARG A 129 17.03 -16.10 -24.38
C ARG A 129 17.61 -15.09 -23.42
N LEU A 130 16.75 -14.46 -22.64
CA LEU A 130 17.10 -13.48 -21.63
C LEU A 130 16.60 -13.97 -20.28
N GLY A 131 17.47 -13.91 -19.28
CA GLY A 131 17.14 -14.21 -17.90
C GLY A 131 16.99 -12.94 -17.05
N PHE A 132 16.26 -13.07 -15.96
CA PHE A 132 16.11 -12.09 -14.90
C PHE A 132 16.06 -12.79 -13.56
N GLY A 133 16.55 -12.14 -12.50
CA GLY A 133 16.42 -12.59 -11.11
C GLY A 133 15.22 -11.97 -10.38
N PHE A 134 14.83 -10.75 -10.76
CA PHE A 134 13.69 -10.05 -10.17
C PHE A 134 12.55 -9.85 -11.17
N SER A 135 12.80 -9.12 -12.26
CA SER A 135 11.84 -8.90 -13.34
C SER A 135 12.56 -8.57 -14.66
N ALA A 136 11.87 -8.26 -15.76
CA ALA A 136 12.54 -8.06 -17.05
C ALA A 136 12.96 -6.59 -17.32
N GLY A 137 13.64 -5.98 -16.34
CA GLY A 137 14.16 -4.60 -16.44
C GLY A 137 15.57 -4.52 -17.02
N LEU A 138 16.04 -3.28 -17.25
CA LEU A 138 17.40 -3.00 -17.75
C LEU A 138 18.47 -3.62 -16.84
N PHE A 139 18.30 -3.57 -15.52
CA PHE A 139 19.30 -4.13 -14.61
C PHE A 139 19.46 -5.63 -14.81
N ASP A 140 18.34 -6.36 -14.91
CA ASP A 140 18.35 -7.79 -15.19
C ASP A 140 18.93 -8.09 -16.58
N TYR A 141 18.64 -7.26 -17.59
CA TYR A 141 19.23 -7.41 -18.93
C TYR A 141 20.76 -7.28 -18.90
N VAL A 142 21.29 -6.27 -18.22
CA VAL A 142 22.73 -6.00 -18.15
C VAL A 142 23.45 -7.06 -17.31
N ILE A 143 22.91 -7.39 -16.14
CA ILE A 143 23.52 -8.38 -15.23
C ILE A 143 23.58 -9.76 -15.87
N ASN A 144 22.54 -10.15 -16.60
CA ASN A 144 22.43 -11.47 -17.23
C ASN A 144 22.88 -11.51 -18.69
N PHE A 145 23.49 -10.44 -19.19
CA PHE A 145 23.85 -10.30 -20.61
C PHE A 145 24.74 -11.44 -21.10
N ASN A 146 25.78 -11.80 -20.32
CA ASN A 146 26.74 -12.84 -20.68
C ASN A 146 26.17 -14.27 -20.66
N LYS A 147 25.02 -14.48 -20.03
CA LYS A 147 24.31 -15.78 -20.00
C LYS A 147 23.26 -15.90 -21.10
N SER A 148 22.97 -14.79 -21.79
CA SER A 148 21.85 -14.68 -22.72
C SER A 148 22.20 -15.17 -24.12
N ALA A 149 21.19 -15.66 -24.85
CA ALA A 149 21.32 -16.00 -26.27
C ALA A 149 20.72 -14.87 -27.13
N HIS A 150 21.50 -14.40 -28.10
CA HIS A 150 21.14 -13.28 -28.99
C HIS A 150 20.61 -12.01 -28.28
N PRO A 151 21.22 -11.55 -27.16
CA PRO A 151 20.67 -10.46 -26.36
C PRO A 151 20.50 -9.15 -27.13
N LEU A 152 21.39 -8.87 -28.08
CA LEU A 152 21.37 -7.66 -28.91
C LEU A 152 20.09 -7.52 -29.75
N LEU A 153 19.41 -8.62 -30.09
CA LEU A 153 18.13 -8.57 -30.81
C LEU A 153 17.01 -7.94 -29.99
N LEU A 154 17.17 -7.82 -28.67
CA LEU A 154 16.22 -7.08 -27.83
C LEU A 154 16.09 -5.63 -28.28
N LEU A 155 17.16 -4.97 -28.72
CA LEU A 155 17.13 -3.55 -29.08
C LEU A 155 16.23 -3.26 -30.30
N PRO A 156 16.38 -3.93 -31.46
CA PRO A 156 15.48 -3.72 -32.59
C PRO A 156 14.04 -4.19 -32.31
N VAL A 157 13.86 -5.32 -31.62
CA VAL A 157 12.51 -5.81 -31.24
C VAL A 157 11.85 -4.83 -30.27
N GLY A 158 12.61 -4.34 -29.29
CA GLY A 158 12.19 -3.34 -28.32
C GLY A 158 11.79 -2.03 -28.98
N ALA A 159 12.60 -1.51 -29.92
CA ALA A 159 12.25 -0.32 -30.69
C ALA A 159 10.96 -0.50 -31.50
N ALA A 160 10.77 -1.67 -32.13
CA ALA A 160 9.52 -2.00 -32.81
C ALA A 160 8.34 -2.06 -31.83
N TYR A 161 8.53 -2.66 -30.65
CA TYR A 161 7.53 -2.70 -29.58
C TYR A 161 7.19 -1.31 -29.04
N PHE A 162 8.17 -0.40 -28.93
CA PHE A 162 7.96 0.98 -28.55
C PHE A 162 7.01 1.66 -29.54
N ALA A 163 7.31 1.59 -30.83
CA ALA A 163 6.48 2.17 -31.88
C ALA A 163 5.06 1.55 -31.91
N LEU A 164 4.98 0.23 -31.78
CA LEU A 164 3.72 -0.52 -31.76
C LEU A 164 2.84 -0.12 -30.57
N TYR A 165 3.38 -0.12 -29.36
CA TYR A 165 2.66 0.28 -28.15
C TYR A 165 2.23 1.74 -28.23
N TYR A 166 3.14 2.65 -28.58
CA TYR A 166 2.81 4.07 -28.71
C TYR A 166 1.68 4.29 -29.71
N GLY A 167 1.78 3.70 -30.91
CA GLY A 167 0.80 3.82 -31.98
C GLY A 167 -0.56 3.28 -31.57
N ILE A 168 -0.61 2.03 -31.08
CA ILE A 168 -1.87 1.37 -30.70
C ILE A 168 -2.52 2.07 -29.50
N PHE A 169 -1.76 2.38 -28.45
CA PHE A 169 -2.32 3.05 -27.27
C PHE A 169 -2.85 4.42 -27.64
N ARG A 170 -2.06 5.24 -28.34
CA ARG A 170 -2.49 6.58 -28.76
C ARG A 170 -3.73 6.52 -29.66
N PHE A 171 -3.75 5.59 -30.61
CA PHE A 171 -4.90 5.38 -31.48
C PHE A 171 -6.14 4.97 -30.67
N ALA A 172 -6.05 3.94 -29.83
CA ALA A 172 -7.18 3.45 -29.05
C ALA A 172 -7.71 4.51 -28.07
N ILE A 173 -6.82 5.24 -27.39
CA ILE A 173 -7.19 6.32 -26.47
C ILE A 173 -8.01 7.39 -27.19
N LEU A 174 -7.55 7.85 -28.36
CA LEU A 174 -8.23 8.90 -29.11
C LEU A 174 -9.49 8.40 -29.81
N LYS A 175 -9.46 7.19 -30.37
CA LYS A 175 -10.57 6.63 -31.16
C LYS A 175 -11.79 6.27 -30.30
N PHE A 176 -11.55 5.76 -29.09
CA PHE A 176 -12.60 5.30 -28.19
C PHE A 176 -12.82 6.22 -26.99
N ASP A 177 -12.20 7.41 -26.99
CA ASP A 177 -12.21 8.38 -25.89
C ASP A 177 -11.93 7.74 -24.51
N LEU A 178 -10.87 6.92 -24.44
CA LEU A 178 -10.56 6.19 -23.21
C LEU A 178 -10.05 7.16 -22.14
N LYS A 179 -10.60 7.03 -20.93
CA LYS A 179 -10.32 7.89 -19.76
C LYS A 179 -9.03 7.47 -19.07
N THR A 180 -7.90 7.54 -19.77
CA THR A 180 -6.58 7.29 -19.16
C THR A 180 -6.15 8.43 -18.25
N LEU A 181 -5.14 8.21 -17.41
CA LEU A 181 -4.59 9.26 -16.53
C LEU A 181 -4.40 10.59 -17.27
N GLY A 182 -5.04 11.65 -16.74
CA GLY A 182 -5.01 12.99 -17.32
C GLY A 182 -6.08 13.27 -18.39
N ARG A 183 -7.00 12.34 -18.64
CA ARG A 183 -8.17 12.49 -19.55
C ARG A 183 -9.53 12.48 -18.85
N ASP A 184 -9.56 12.36 -17.53
CA ASP A 184 -10.80 12.45 -16.74
C ASP A 184 -11.33 13.90 -16.75
N ASP A 185 -12.66 14.06 -16.79
CA ASP A 185 -13.30 15.39 -16.78
C ASP A 185 -13.43 15.96 -15.35
N GLU A 186 -13.55 15.10 -14.35
CA GLU A 186 -13.48 15.49 -12.92
C GLU A 186 -12.05 15.93 -12.59
N ALA A 187 -11.88 17.13 -12.00
CA ALA A 187 -10.57 17.68 -11.58
C ALA A 187 -9.69 16.56 -11.01
N PRO A 188 -8.40 16.48 -11.38
CA PRO A 188 -7.57 15.40 -10.88
C PRO A 188 -7.63 15.48 -9.37
N ALA A 189 -8.13 14.43 -8.73
CA ALA A 189 -7.91 14.24 -7.31
C ALA A 189 -6.39 14.36 -7.14
N SER A 190 -5.95 15.49 -6.57
CA SER A 190 -4.57 15.92 -6.73
C SER A 190 -3.66 14.91 -6.05
N ILE A 191 -3.03 14.03 -6.83
CA ILE A 191 -1.98 13.14 -6.33
C ILE A 191 -0.77 14.00 -5.91
N THR A 192 -0.65 15.23 -6.42
CA THR A 192 0.36 16.21 -6.00
C THR A 192 0.10 16.76 -4.59
N ALA A 193 -1.14 16.75 -4.10
CA ALA A 193 -1.41 17.03 -2.68
C ALA A 193 -0.90 15.90 -1.76
N LEU A 194 -0.49 14.76 -2.30
CA LEU A 194 0.03 13.61 -1.54
C LEU A 194 1.52 13.73 -1.18
N GLN A 195 2.22 14.77 -1.62
CA GLN A 195 3.63 15.01 -1.28
C GLN A 195 3.86 16.23 -0.38
N ASP A 196 2.90 17.15 -0.26
CA ASP A 196 2.98 18.21 0.73
C ASP A 196 2.35 17.76 2.06
N SER A 197 3.17 17.09 2.87
CA SER A 197 2.81 16.58 4.20
C SER A 197 2.33 17.66 5.18
N SER A 198 2.55 18.94 4.88
CA SER A 198 2.25 20.04 5.80
C SER A 198 0.77 20.47 5.81
N GLY A 199 0.04 20.24 4.71
CA GLY A 199 -1.34 20.76 4.55
C GLY A 199 -2.43 19.71 4.34
N ARG A 200 -2.09 18.51 3.87
CA ARG A 200 -3.07 17.49 3.45
C ARG A 200 -3.97 17.02 4.59
N GLY A 201 -3.40 16.68 5.75
CA GLY A 201 -4.18 16.25 6.92
C GLY A 201 -5.23 17.27 7.37
N ARG A 202 -4.90 18.56 7.30
CA ARG A 202 -5.81 19.65 7.64
C ARG A 202 -6.93 19.82 6.62
N ALA A 203 -6.60 19.74 5.33
CA ALA A 203 -7.58 19.80 4.27
C ALA A 203 -8.60 18.66 4.34
N PHE A 204 -8.15 17.43 4.65
CA PHE A 204 -9.04 16.29 4.91
C PHE A 204 -9.90 16.51 6.17
N ALA A 205 -9.31 16.98 7.27
CA ALA A 205 -10.07 17.26 8.49
C ALA A 205 -11.17 18.29 8.27
N ASP A 206 -10.89 19.36 7.51
CA ASP A 206 -11.87 20.40 7.20
C ASP A 206 -13.00 19.88 6.32
N ALA A 207 -12.69 19.07 5.30
CA ALA A 207 -13.69 18.43 4.44
C ALA A 207 -14.57 17.41 5.17
N LEU A 208 -14.09 16.86 6.30
CA LEU A 208 -14.84 15.92 7.16
C LEU A 208 -15.71 16.62 8.20
N GLY A 209 -15.93 17.94 8.10
CA GLY A 209 -16.70 18.71 9.07
C GLY A 209 -15.86 19.23 10.23
N SER A 210 -14.54 19.37 10.03
CA SER A 210 -13.53 19.80 11.01
C SER A 210 -13.26 18.80 12.14
N ALA A 211 -12.30 19.14 13.00
CA ALA A 211 -11.94 18.38 14.19
C ALA A 211 -13.12 18.06 15.11
N ALA A 212 -14.10 18.96 15.17
CA ALA A 212 -15.26 18.78 16.04
C ALA A 212 -16.15 17.61 15.60
N ASN A 213 -16.16 17.28 14.31
CA ASN A 213 -17.01 16.25 13.72
C ASN A 213 -16.37 14.85 13.72
N LEU A 214 -15.07 14.74 14.00
CA LEU A 214 -14.33 13.48 13.98
C LEU A 214 -14.23 12.89 15.39
N ASP A 215 -14.74 11.68 15.58
CA ASP A 215 -14.64 10.93 16.84
C ASP A 215 -13.47 9.93 16.78
N SER A 216 -13.33 9.20 15.67
CA SER A 216 -12.16 8.38 15.41
C SER A 216 -11.70 8.47 13.95
N VAL A 217 -10.38 8.38 13.76
CA VAL A 217 -9.73 8.39 12.46
C VAL A 217 -8.78 7.20 12.40
N ASP A 218 -9.22 6.15 11.73
CA ASP A 218 -8.47 4.93 11.47
C ASP A 218 -8.32 4.69 9.97
N ALA A 219 -7.54 3.68 9.60
CA ALA A 219 -7.42 3.24 8.22
C ALA A 219 -7.23 1.72 8.16
N CYS A 220 -7.58 1.14 7.02
CA CYS A 220 -7.27 -0.24 6.67
C CYS A 220 -6.87 -0.29 5.20
N THR A 221 -5.58 -0.58 4.94
CA THR A 221 -4.95 -0.87 3.65
C THR A 221 -5.22 0.17 2.56
N THR A 222 -6.47 0.28 2.10
CA THR A 222 -6.90 1.17 1.01
C THR A 222 -7.95 2.21 1.41
N ARG A 223 -8.44 2.22 2.66
CA ARG A 223 -9.56 3.07 3.07
C ARG A 223 -9.34 3.71 4.44
N LEU A 224 -9.75 4.97 4.60
CA LEU A 224 -10.00 5.55 5.92
C LEU A 224 -11.25 4.92 6.52
N ARG A 225 -11.25 4.75 7.84
CA ARG A 225 -12.39 4.36 8.66
C ARG A 225 -12.62 5.45 9.67
N LEU A 226 -13.73 6.15 9.53
CA LEU A 226 -14.03 7.33 10.30
C LEU A 226 -15.29 7.07 11.11
N VAL A 227 -15.24 7.43 12.39
CA VAL A 227 -16.45 7.64 13.20
C VAL A 227 -16.67 9.15 13.26
N VAL A 228 -17.85 9.57 12.84
CA VAL A 228 -18.22 10.98 12.70
C VAL A 228 -19.45 11.28 13.56
N LYS A 229 -19.55 12.51 14.08
CA LYS A 229 -20.69 12.93 14.91
C LYS A 229 -21.89 13.34 14.06
N ASN A 230 -21.62 13.94 12.90
CA ASN A 230 -22.61 14.42 11.97
C ASN A 230 -22.20 14.14 10.51
N SER A 231 -22.89 13.19 9.88
CA SER A 231 -22.66 12.83 8.48
C SER A 231 -23.07 13.92 7.49
N SER A 232 -23.93 14.87 7.85
CA SER A 232 -24.35 15.95 6.96
C SER A 232 -23.32 17.07 6.83
N ALA A 233 -22.33 17.12 7.73
CA ALA A 233 -21.25 18.11 7.71
C ALA A 233 -20.08 17.71 6.80
N ILE A 234 -20.22 16.62 6.03
CA ILE A 234 -19.16 16.03 5.22
C ILE A 234 -19.26 16.55 3.79
N ASP A 235 -18.16 17.14 3.31
CA ASP A 235 -18.01 17.67 1.96
C ASP A 235 -17.38 16.60 1.05
N GLU A 236 -18.22 15.71 0.50
CA GLU A 236 -17.81 14.68 -0.45
C GLU A 236 -17.10 15.24 -1.70
N PRO A 237 -17.60 16.31 -2.36
CA PRO A 237 -16.89 16.94 -3.48
C PRO A 237 -15.45 17.33 -3.12
N ARG A 238 -15.25 17.94 -1.96
CA ARG A 238 -13.91 18.33 -1.49
C ARG A 238 -13.06 17.11 -1.14
N LEU A 239 -13.63 16.06 -0.55
CA LEU A 239 -12.91 14.81 -0.32
C LEU A 239 -12.46 14.14 -1.62
N LYS A 240 -13.30 14.14 -2.66
CA LYS A 240 -12.92 13.66 -3.99
C LYS A 240 -11.76 14.47 -4.56
N ALA A 241 -11.82 15.80 -4.48
CA ALA A 241 -10.74 16.68 -4.89
C ALA A 241 -9.42 16.41 -4.15
N LEU A 242 -9.50 15.96 -2.88
CA LEU A 242 -8.36 15.62 -2.04
C LEU A 242 -7.78 14.20 -2.26
N GLY A 243 -8.39 13.36 -3.10
CA GLY A 243 -7.91 11.99 -3.34
C GLY A 243 -8.91 10.87 -3.12
N ALA A 244 -10.14 11.16 -2.64
CA ALA A 244 -11.14 10.13 -2.39
C ALA A 244 -11.68 9.53 -3.70
N ARG A 245 -11.56 8.21 -3.81
CA ARG A 245 -12.04 7.40 -4.94
C ARG A 245 -13.45 6.86 -4.74
N GLY A 246 -13.99 6.97 -3.52
CA GLY A 246 -15.32 6.47 -3.19
C GLY A 246 -15.61 6.51 -1.69
N PHE A 247 -16.89 6.36 -1.35
CA PHE A 247 -17.39 6.45 0.02
C PHE A 247 -18.27 5.23 0.33
N VAL A 248 -18.16 4.71 1.56
CA VAL A 248 -19.05 3.66 2.08
C VAL A 248 -19.58 4.12 3.43
N ARG A 249 -20.88 3.99 3.68
CA ARG A 249 -21.53 4.36 4.95
C ARG A 249 -22.13 3.14 5.63
N PRO A 250 -21.38 2.43 6.49
CA PRO A 250 -21.91 1.28 7.21
C PRO A 250 -23.01 1.63 8.22
N SER A 251 -23.01 2.87 8.73
CA SER A 251 -24.03 3.39 9.66
C SER A 251 -24.09 4.91 9.58
N ALA A 252 -25.07 5.53 10.27
CA ALA A 252 -25.26 6.98 10.29
C ALA A 252 -24.03 7.76 10.80
N ASN A 253 -23.20 7.14 11.63
CA ASN A 253 -22.03 7.77 12.26
C ASN A 253 -20.71 7.16 11.77
N ALA A 254 -20.73 6.30 10.75
CA ALA A 254 -19.54 5.65 10.21
C ALA A 254 -19.37 5.96 8.73
N LEU A 255 -18.19 6.48 8.36
CA LEU A 255 -17.80 6.75 6.99
C LEU A 255 -16.51 6.02 6.66
N GLN A 256 -16.47 5.33 5.53
CA GLN A 256 -15.22 4.85 4.94
C GLN A 256 -14.92 5.63 3.67
N VAL A 257 -13.68 6.12 3.56
CA VAL A 257 -13.21 6.87 2.38
C VAL A 257 -12.14 6.05 1.68
N VAL A 258 -12.36 5.69 0.42
CA VAL A 258 -11.40 4.89 -0.36
C VAL A 258 -10.31 5.80 -0.90
N LEU A 259 -9.06 5.60 -0.46
CA LEU A 259 -7.90 6.40 -0.87
C LEU A 259 -6.82 5.58 -1.61
N GLY A 260 -6.90 4.25 -1.55
CA GLY A 260 -5.81 3.38 -1.99
C GLY A 260 -4.69 3.30 -0.94
N PRO A 261 -3.49 2.85 -1.32
CA PRO A 261 -2.42 2.43 -0.38
C PRO A 261 -1.91 3.52 0.58
N ILE A 262 -2.31 4.77 0.34
CA ILE A 262 -1.96 5.95 1.15
C ILE A 262 -2.87 6.14 2.37
N ALA A 263 -3.89 5.30 2.58
CA ALA A 263 -4.91 5.52 3.60
C ALA A 263 -4.32 5.62 5.01
N ASP A 264 -3.35 4.78 5.35
CA ASP A 264 -2.69 4.79 6.66
C ASP A 264 -1.89 6.09 6.89
N GLN A 265 -1.22 6.58 5.84
CA GLN A 265 -0.47 7.84 5.89
C GLN A 265 -1.42 9.03 6.09
N VAL A 266 -2.51 9.11 5.32
CA VAL A 266 -3.50 10.18 5.42
C VAL A 266 -4.18 10.18 6.79
N ALA A 267 -4.50 9.00 7.35
CA ALA A 267 -5.03 8.90 8.72
C ALA A 267 -4.06 9.47 9.76
N GLY A 268 -2.76 9.21 9.62
CA GLY A 268 -1.72 9.78 10.46
C GLY A 268 -1.68 11.30 10.38
N GLU A 269 -1.72 11.87 9.18
CA GLU A 269 -1.67 13.31 8.96
C GLU A 269 -2.91 14.03 9.48
N ILE A 270 -4.10 13.44 9.33
CA ILE A 270 -5.33 13.97 9.94
C ILE A 270 -5.16 14.02 11.46
N ARG A 271 -4.73 12.93 12.09
CA ARG A 271 -4.51 12.90 13.56
C ARG A 271 -3.51 13.98 14.01
N THR A 272 -2.41 14.15 13.29
CA THR A 272 -1.43 15.20 13.58
C THR A 272 -2.05 16.60 13.47
N ALA A 273 -2.83 16.87 12.41
CA ALA A 273 -3.51 18.15 12.22
C ALA A 273 -4.53 18.44 13.34
N LEU A 274 -5.23 17.41 13.83
CA LEU A 274 -6.15 17.53 14.97
C LEU A 274 -5.41 17.90 16.26
N MET A 275 -4.25 17.29 16.51
CA MET A 275 -3.42 17.56 17.69
C MET A 275 -2.81 18.97 17.68
N GLN A 276 -2.32 19.44 16.53
CA GLN A 276 -1.74 20.78 16.38
C GLN A 276 -2.78 21.90 16.59
N ARG A 277 -4.05 21.64 16.26
CA ARG A 277 -5.14 22.60 16.47
C ARG A 277 -5.53 22.73 17.94
N SER A 278 -5.45 21.65 18.72
CA SER A 278 -5.60 21.70 20.18
C SER A 278 -4.51 22.56 20.85
N ALA A 279 -3.27 22.53 20.35
CA ALA A 279 -2.18 23.35 20.88
C ALA A 279 -2.30 24.84 20.52
N ALA A 280 -2.80 25.17 19.31
CA ALA A 280 -3.03 26.55 18.88
C ALA A 280 -4.26 27.19 19.56
N SER A 281 -5.27 26.39 19.92
CA SER A 281 -6.47 26.86 20.63
C SER A 281 -6.23 27.18 22.11
N THR A 282 -5.14 26.67 22.71
CA THR A 282 -4.78 26.91 24.12
C THR A 282 -3.97 28.19 24.34
N ALA A 283 -3.52 28.88 23.29
CA ALA A 283 -2.69 30.09 23.40
C ALA A 283 -3.50 31.40 23.58
N ALA A 284 -4.84 31.34 23.61
CA ALA A 284 -5.69 32.54 23.59
C ALA A 284 -6.69 32.67 24.77
N PHE A 285 -6.52 31.95 25.87
CA PHE A 285 -7.44 32.10 27.02
C PHE A 285 -6.71 32.12 28.37
N SER A 286 -6.78 33.27 29.04
CA SER A 286 -6.37 33.47 30.43
C SER A 286 -7.54 33.08 31.37
N PRO A 287 -7.31 32.43 32.53
CA PRO A 287 -8.35 31.69 33.22
C PRO A 287 -9.19 32.57 34.15
N LYS A 288 -10.52 32.43 34.08
CA LYS A 288 -11.42 32.75 35.20
C LYS A 288 -12.55 31.72 35.29
N GLY A 289 -12.44 30.85 36.30
CA GLY A 289 -13.52 30.22 37.07
C GLY A 289 -14.56 29.30 36.40
N THR A 290 -14.35 27.97 36.57
CA THR A 290 -15.37 26.95 36.98
C THR A 290 -16.46 26.51 35.96
N PRO A 291 -17.03 25.27 36.01
CA PRO A 291 -16.58 23.96 36.50
C PRO A 291 -16.37 22.91 35.39
N ALA A 292 -15.61 21.86 35.70
CA ALA A 292 -15.23 20.78 34.80
C ALA A 292 -16.36 19.79 34.47
N SER A 293 -16.37 19.31 33.22
CA SER A 293 -17.03 18.08 32.75
C SER A 293 -15.95 17.19 32.06
N PRO A 294 -16.05 15.85 32.10
CA PRO A 294 -14.89 14.98 32.32
C PRO A 294 -14.04 14.76 31.08
N ALA A 295 -12.74 14.96 31.23
CA ALA A 295 -11.74 14.57 30.24
C ALA A 295 -11.73 13.03 30.06
N VAL A 296 -11.72 12.55 28.82
CA VAL A 296 -11.42 11.15 28.51
C VAL A 296 -9.99 10.88 28.94
N ALA A 297 -9.82 10.12 30.03
CA ALA A 297 -8.54 9.86 30.67
C ALA A 297 -7.56 9.15 29.71
N THR A 298 -6.48 9.83 29.35
CA THR A 298 -5.34 9.32 28.56
C THR A 298 -4.32 8.53 29.41
N SER A 299 -4.63 8.26 30.68
CA SER A 299 -3.87 7.36 31.55
C SER A 299 -4.77 6.30 32.19
N PHE A 300 -4.17 5.22 32.67
CA PHE A 300 -4.77 4.36 33.68
C PHE A 300 -4.63 5.05 35.04
N ALA A 301 -5.64 4.93 35.90
CA ALA A 301 -5.51 5.36 37.28
C ALA A 301 -4.47 4.47 38.01
N PRO A 302 -3.71 5.01 38.99
CA PRO A 302 -2.69 4.22 39.70
C PRO A 302 -3.22 2.90 40.31
N GLY A 303 -4.47 2.89 40.78
CA GLY A 303 -5.13 1.68 41.29
C GLY A 303 -5.42 0.62 40.21
N GLU A 304 -5.71 1.05 38.98
CA GLU A 304 -5.98 0.15 37.85
C GLU A 304 -4.70 -0.53 37.36
N ILE A 305 -3.55 0.16 37.41
CA ILE A 305 -2.25 -0.44 37.07
C ILE A 305 -1.84 -1.50 38.09
N LYS A 306 -2.07 -1.27 39.39
CA LYS A 306 -1.81 -2.28 40.43
C LYS A 306 -2.71 -3.50 40.27
N ALA A 307 -4.00 -3.30 39.94
CA ALA A 307 -4.91 -4.39 39.63
C ALA A 307 -4.47 -5.17 38.37
N LEU A 308 -4.00 -4.47 37.34
CA LEU A 308 -3.46 -5.09 36.12
C LEU A 308 -2.20 -5.91 36.40
N LEU A 309 -1.28 -5.40 37.24
CA LEU A 309 -0.08 -6.10 37.65
C LEU A 309 -0.39 -7.33 38.51
N SER A 310 -1.37 -7.22 39.41
CA SER A 310 -1.86 -8.34 40.21
C SER A 310 -2.50 -9.42 39.33
N GLY A 311 -3.32 -9.04 38.35
CA GLY A 311 -3.92 -9.97 37.38
C GLY A 311 -2.90 -10.66 36.46
N LEU A 312 -1.71 -10.06 36.26
CA LEU A 312 -0.59 -10.69 35.56
C LEU A 312 0.21 -11.68 36.43
N GLY A 313 -0.19 -11.91 37.69
CA GLY A 313 0.53 -12.77 38.63
C GLY A 313 1.60 -12.04 39.46
N GLY A 314 1.57 -10.70 39.47
CA GLY A 314 2.49 -9.86 40.24
C GLY A 314 3.82 -9.54 39.53
N ALA A 315 4.60 -8.64 40.14
CA ALA A 315 5.86 -8.14 39.58
C ALA A 315 6.87 -9.26 39.28
N ALA A 316 6.97 -10.26 40.18
CA ALA A 316 7.89 -11.38 40.01
C ALA A 316 7.56 -12.27 38.79
N ASN A 317 6.29 -12.27 38.34
CA ASN A 317 5.87 -13.06 37.19
C ASN A 317 6.13 -12.36 35.85
N VAL A 318 6.33 -11.03 35.84
CA VAL A 318 6.53 -10.25 34.61
C VAL A 318 8.02 -10.18 34.26
N ARG A 319 8.38 -10.55 33.03
CA ARG A 319 9.76 -10.53 32.51
C ARG A 319 10.02 -9.31 31.63
N ASP A 320 9.13 -9.06 30.68
CA ASP A 320 9.26 -7.96 29.72
C ASP A 320 7.88 -7.46 29.28
N ILE A 321 7.82 -6.19 28.86
CA ILE A 321 6.59 -5.57 28.37
C ILE A 321 6.91 -4.87 27.05
N ALA A 322 6.18 -5.18 25.99
CA ALA A 322 6.24 -4.53 24.69
C ALA A 322 4.86 -3.98 24.31
N THR A 323 4.80 -2.82 23.65
CA THR A 323 3.53 -2.25 23.18
C THR A 323 3.30 -2.55 21.70
N CYS A 324 2.05 -2.82 21.35
CA CYS A 324 1.61 -3.03 19.97
C CYS A 324 0.27 -2.30 19.75
N SER A 325 0.32 -1.00 19.40
CA SER A 325 -0.82 -0.14 19.05
C SER A 325 -2.00 -0.16 20.04
N SER A 326 -2.84 -1.21 20.04
CA SER A 326 -4.02 -1.37 20.91
C SER A 326 -3.86 -2.42 22.02
N ARG A 327 -2.68 -3.06 22.14
CA ARG A 327 -2.42 -4.10 23.13
C ARG A 327 -1.01 -4.01 23.68
N ILE A 328 -0.80 -4.57 24.87
CA ILE A 328 0.52 -4.85 25.41
C ILE A 328 0.80 -6.35 25.31
N ARG A 329 2.04 -6.70 24.94
CA ARG A 329 2.58 -8.04 25.04
C ARG A 329 3.44 -8.10 26.29
N VAL A 330 3.09 -8.97 27.22
CA VAL A 330 3.80 -9.17 28.48
C VAL A 330 4.46 -10.54 28.43
N GLY A 331 5.79 -10.60 28.44
CA GLY A 331 6.51 -11.84 28.71
C GLY A 331 6.34 -12.22 30.18
N VAL A 332 5.90 -13.44 30.45
CA VAL A 332 5.63 -13.93 31.82
C VAL A 332 6.44 -15.19 32.14
N ARG A 333 6.81 -15.38 33.40
CA ARG A 333 7.53 -16.58 33.86
C ARG A 333 6.62 -17.80 33.95
N SER A 334 5.36 -17.59 34.35
CA SER A 334 4.34 -18.62 34.40
C SER A 334 2.98 -18.06 33.99
N VAL A 335 2.41 -18.65 32.94
CA VAL A 335 1.09 -18.29 32.40
C VAL A 335 -0.04 -18.75 33.33
N VAL A 336 0.22 -19.73 34.21
CA VAL A 336 -0.74 -20.26 35.19
C VAL A 336 -1.08 -19.25 36.28
N LEU A 337 -0.14 -18.34 36.59
CA LEU A 337 -0.33 -17.29 37.59
C LEU A 337 -1.16 -16.10 37.08
N VAL A 338 -1.56 -16.12 35.80
CA VAL A 338 -2.29 -15.03 35.15
C VAL A 338 -3.79 -15.24 35.32
N ASP A 339 -4.45 -14.30 36.00
CA ASP A 339 -5.88 -14.33 36.30
C ASP A 339 -6.68 -13.48 35.30
N ASP A 340 -7.38 -14.15 34.39
CA ASP A 340 -8.17 -13.53 33.33
C ASP A 340 -9.36 -12.75 33.87
N ARG A 341 -9.93 -13.20 35.00
CA ARG A 341 -11.08 -12.56 35.62
C ARG A 341 -10.66 -11.25 36.27
N ALA A 342 -9.52 -11.25 36.96
CA ALA A 342 -8.92 -10.05 37.52
C ALA A 342 -8.51 -9.05 36.42
N LEU A 343 -7.91 -9.52 35.32
CA LEU A 343 -7.53 -8.65 34.19
C LEU A 343 -8.75 -8.01 33.52
N ARG A 344 -9.85 -8.75 33.33
CA ARG A 344 -11.10 -8.19 32.80
C ARG A 344 -11.73 -7.19 33.78
N ALA A 345 -11.67 -7.47 35.08
CA ALA A 345 -12.14 -6.53 36.11
C ALA A 345 -11.30 -5.23 36.14
N ALA A 346 -10.02 -5.31 35.78
CA ALA A 346 -9.14 -4.15 35.62
C ALA A 346 -9.36 -3.35 34.31
N GLY A 347 -10.43 -3.62 33.56
CA GLY A 347 -10.82 -2.85 32.37
C GLY A 347 -10.13 -3.29 31.06
N VAL A 348 -9.50 -4.47 31.04
CA VAL A 348 -8.93 -5.06 29.83
C VAL A 348 -10.04 -5.56 28.91
N ARG A 349 -9.95 -5.25 27.60
CA ARG A 349 -10.94 -5.62 26.58
C ARG A 349 -10.78 -7.07 26.06
N GLY A 350 -9.60 -7.65 26.22
CA GLY A 350 -9.33 -9.05 25.85
C GLY A 350 -7.97 -9.53 26.33
N VAL A 351 -7.84 -10.83 26.59
CA VAL A 351 -6.60 -11.48 27.03
C VAL A 351 -6.37 -12.70 26.14
N ALA A 352 -5.16 -12.85 25.61
CA ALA A 352 -4.74 -14.04 24.88
C ALA A 352 -3.42 -14.57 25.47
N LYS A 353 -3.39 -15.86 25.80
CA LYS A 353 -2.26 -16.52 26.45
C LYS A 353 -1.47 -17.36 25.44
N PHE A 354 -0.16 -17.23 25.48
CA PHE A 354 0.81 -18.02 24.72
C PHE A 354 1.80 -18.64 25.71
N ARG A 355 2.66 -19.55 25.24
CA ARG A 355 3.52 -20.39 26.10
C ARG A 355 4.37 -19.60 27.11
N ASP A 356 4.88 -18.44 26.72
CA ASP A 356 5.78 -17.58 27.51
C ASP A 356 5.32 -16.10 27.59
N SER A 357 4.14 -15.81 27.04
CA SER A 357 3.69 -14.43 26.87
C SER A 357 2.18 -14.29 26.91
N VAL A 358 1.70 -13.14 27.35
CA VAL A 358 0.29 -12.78 27.43
C VAL A 358 0.06 -11.49 26.66
N HIS A 359 -0.91 -11.50 25.76
CA HIS A 359 -1.37 -10.33 25.04
C HIS A 359 -2.59 -9.78 25.74
N VAL A 360 -2.51 -8.53 26.19
CA VAL A 360 -3.56 -7.83 26.93
C VAL A 360 -4.05 -6.67 26.05
N VAL A 361 -5.30 -6.75 25.59
CA VAL A 361 -5.93 -5.77 24.70
C VAL A 361 -6.55 -4.67 25.54
N ILE A 362 -5.93 -3.49 25.50
CA ILE A 362 -6.28 -2.35 26.35
C ILE A 362 -6.94 -1.23 25.50
N GLY A 363 -6.74 -1.26 24.18
CA GLY A 363 -7.16 -0.21 23.27
C GLY A 363 -6.17 0.96 23.25
N PRO A 364 -6.64 2.21 23.04
CA PRO A 364 -5.76 3.36 22.82
C PRO A 364 -4.88 3.74 24.02
N LYS A 365 -5.14 3.15 25.20
CA LYS A 365 -4.35 3.37 26.43
C LYS A 365 -3.14 2.42 26.55
N ALA A 366 -2.87 1.56 25.57
CA ALA A 366 -1.83 0.52 25.66
C ALA A 366 -0.43 1.10 25.95
N ASP A 367 -0.05 2.21 25.31
CA ASP A 367 1.26 2.85 25.54
C ASP A 367 1.38 3.47 26.94
N ALA A 368 0.30 4.07 27.45
CA ALA A 368 0.28 4.62 28.80
C ALA A 368 0.39 3.51 29.85
N ALA A 369 -0.37 2.42 29.68
CA ALA A 369 -0.34 1.25 30.56
C ALA A 369 1.04 0.57 30.56
N ALA A 370 1.66 0.41 29.39
CA ALA A 370 3.01 -0.18 29.29
C ALA A 370 4.06 0.66 30.02
N ARG A 371 4.01 2.00 29.89
CA ARG A 371 4.93 2.90 30.61
C ARG A 371 4.72 2.82 32.12
N GLN A 372 3.49 2.89 32.59
CA GLN A 372 3.18 2.84 34.02
C GLN A 372 3.53 1.48 34.66
N LEU A 373 3.27 0.36 33.97
CA LEU A 373 3.71 -0.97 34.43
C LEU A 373 5.23 -1.07 34.54
N ARG A 374 5.98 -0.53 33.58
CA ARG A 374 7.46 -0.51 33.65
C ARG A 374 7.94 0.33 34.83
N THR A 375 7.31 1.46 35.11
CA THR A 375 7.63 2.30 36.29
C THR A 375 7.37 1.54 37.59
N GLU A 376 6.23 0.86 37.73
CA GLU A 376 5.91 0.06 38.93
C GLU A 376 6.85 -1.15 39.10
N LEU A 377 7.24 -1.82 38.00
CA LEU A 377 8.21 -2.92 38.05
C LEU A 377 9.60 -2.45 38.50
N ASN A 378 10.01 -1.25 38.09
CA ASN A 378 11.29 -0.66 38.50
C ASN A 378 11.28 -0.18 39.96
N HIS A 379 10.11 0.03 40.57
CA HIS A 379 9.97 0.36 42.00
C HIS A 379 9.85 -0.89 42.89
N ALA A 380 9.55 -2.06 42.32
CA ALA A 380 9.38 -3.32 43.02
C ALA A 380 10.61 -4.25 42.96
N ALA A 381 11.62 -3.88 42.17
CA ALA A 381 12.95 -4.51 42.11
C ALA A 381 13.93 -3.72 42.98
#